data_AF-A0A916DTI0-F1
#
_entry.id   AF-A0A916DTI0-F1
#
_cell.length_a   1.000
_cell.length_b   1.000
_cell.length_c   1.000
_cell.angle_alpha   90.00
_cell.angle_beta   90.00
_cell.angle_gamma   90.00
#
_symmetry.space_group_name_H-M   'P 1'
#
loop_
_entity.id
_entity.type
_entity.pdbx_description
1 polymer ?
#
loop_
_entity_poly.entity_id
_entity_poly.type
_entity_poly.pdbx_seq_one_letter_code
_entity_poly.pdbx_strand_id
1 'polypeptide(L)'
;MPKKNTNSKPKQEKGILLILILLVIFASASFWEALKLSPRIKTKQDLADYYGITRKTLNKWITHFTTINLEEFKKIRKITFSDLSQILNQLGRVKENSQPLSKKEIKKRCETSDRVLRENISEKYCGISLETYKQVNIFPPNISKKILSHIGV
;
A
#
# COMPACT_ATOMS: atom_id res chain seq x y z
N MET A 1 11.01 -11.14 -61.16
CA MET A 1 9.92 -10.59 -60.32
C MET A 1 10.34 -10.64 -58.85
N PRO A 2 10.47 -9.49 -58.15
CA PRO A 2 10.95 -9.47 -56.77
C PRO A 2 9.85 -9.89 -55.77
N LYS A 3 10.20 -10.82 -54.87
CA LYS A 3 9.32 -11.29 -53.78
C LYS A 3 9.12 -10.17 -52.75
N LYS A 4 7.86 -9.74 -52.57
CA LYS A 4 7.47 -8.82 -51.50
C LYS A 4 7.67 -9.49 -50.15
N ASN A 5 8.58 -8.93 -49.35
CA ASN A 5 8.85 -9.34 -47.99
C ASN A 5 7.74 -8.79 -47.09
N THR A 6 6.75 -9.62 -46.73
CA THR A 6 5.63 -9.23 -45.87
C THR A 6 6.09 -9.21 -44.42
N ASN A 7 6.33 -8.00 -43.93
CA ASN A 7 6.78 -7.67 -42.58
C ASN A 7 5.68 -8.02 -41.55
N SER A 8 5.89 -9.06 -40.76
CA SER A 8 4.93 -9.63 -39.80
C SER A 8 4.90 -8.90 -38.44
N LYS A 9 4.77 -7.57 -38.45
CA LYS A 9 4.70 -6.73 -37.23
C LYS A 9 3.35 -6.55 -36.49
N PRO A 10 2.16 -7.02 -36.93
CA PRO A 10 0.90 -6.55 -36.34
C PRO A 10 0.56 -7.13 -34.95
N LYS A 11 1.26 -8.16 -34.49
CA LYS A 11 0.92 -8.84 -33.21
C LYS A 11 1.54 -8.16 -31.98
N GLN A 12 2.71 -7.53 -32.14
CA GLN A 12 3.44 -6.87 -31.05
C GLN A 12 2.80 -5.53 -30.66
N GLU A 13 2.30 -4.77 -31.64
CA GLU A 13 1.69 -3.44 -31.42
C GLU A 13 0.36 -3.52 -30.65
N LYS A 14 -0.44 -4.56 -30.90
CA LYS A 14 -1.71 -4.79 -30.18
C LYS A 14 -1.48 -5.09 -28.69
N GLY A 15 -0.39 -5.78 -28.36
CA GLY A 15 -0.03 -6.08 -26.97
C GLY A 15 0.36 -4.83 -26.18
N ILE A 16 1.15 -3.94 -26.80
CA ILE A 16 1.59 -2.67 -26.17
C ILE A 16 0.39 -1.76 -25.90
N LEU A 17 -0.52 -1.63 -26.87
CA LEU A 17 -1.72 -0.80 -26.71
C LEU A 17 -2.60 -1.29 -25.55
N LEU A 18 -2.77 -2.61 -25.43
CA LEU A 18 -3.58 -3.20 -24.35
C LEU A 18 -2.95 -2.99 -22.98
N ILE A 19 -1.62 -3.09 -22.87
CA ILE A 19 -0.89 -2.77 -21.63
C ILE A 19 -1.07 -1.30 -21.25
N LEU A 20 -0.95 -0.37 -22.20
CA LEU A 20 -1.14 1.06 -21.93
C LEU A 20 -2.56 1.38 -21.47
N ILE A 21 -3.58 0.78 -22.09
CA ILE A 21 -4.97 0.96 -21.67
C ILE A 21 -5.18 0.43 -20.24
N LEU A 22 -4.63 -0.74 -19.91
CA LEU A 22 -4.72 -1.29 -18.55
C LEU A 22 -4.03 -0.40 -17.52
N LEU A 23 -2.86 0.18 -17.85
CA LEU A 23 -2.17 1.13 -16.97
C LEU A 23 -3.01 2.40 -16.74
N VAL A 24 -3.67 2.92 -17.78
CA VAL A 24 -4.56 4.09 -17.66
C VAL A 24 -5.77 3.77 -16.78
N ILE A 25 -6.41 2.62 -16.98
CA ILE A 25 -7.55 2.20 -16.15
C ILE A 25 -7.12 2.02 -14.69
N PHE A 26 -5.98 1.35 -14.43
CA PHE A 26 -5.49 1.12 -13.07
C PHE A 26 -5.09 2.43 -12.36
N ALA A 27 -4.44 3.35 -13.10
CA ALA A 27 -4.15 4.69 -12.61
C ALA A 27 -5.46 5.44 -12.28
N SER A 28 -6.48 5.35 -13.14
CA SER A 28 -7.75 6.03 -12.93
C SER A 28 -8.48 5.56 -11.67
N ALA A 29 -8.55 4.26 -11.38
CA ALA A 29 -9.26 3.75 -10.20
C ALA A 29 -8.64 4.27 -8.89
N SER A 30 -7.31 4.29 -8.83
CA SER A 30 -6.58 4.83 -7.68
C SER A 30 -6.72 6.34 -7.56
N PHE A 31 -6.71 7.03 -8.69
CA PHE A 31 -6.88 8.47 -8.78
C PHE A 31 -8.29 8.90 -8.34
N TRP A 32 -9.35 8.20 -8.77
CA TRP A 32 -10.74 8.51 -8.41
C TRP A 32 -11.03 8.40 -6.91
N GLU A 33 -10.50 7.37 -6.24
CA GLU A 33 -10.68 7.23 -4.78
C GLU A 33 -9.89 8.31 -4.01
N ALA A 34 -8.65 8.60 -4.43
CA ALA A 34 -7.89 9.72 -3.87
C ALA A 34 -8.62 11.05 -4.07
N LEU A 35 -9.28 11.25 -5.22
CA LEU A 35 -10.02 12.47 -5.54
C LEU A 35 -11.24 12.63 -4.63
N LYS A 36 -11.93 11.52 -4.33
CA LYS A 36 -13.05 11.49 -3.37
C LYS A 36 -12.60 11.78 -1.93
N LEU A 37 -11.42 11.30 -1.54
CA LEU A 37 -10.90 11.45 -0.18
C LEU A 37 -10.16 12.78 0.06
N SER A 38 -9.53 13.34 -0.97
CA SER A 38 -8.76 14.58 -0.90
C SER A 38 -9.49 15.76 -0.27
N PRO A 39 -10.79 16.03 -0.53
CA PRO A 39 -11.48 17.12 0.15
C PRO A 39 -11.69 16.88 1.65
N ARG A 40 -11.62 15.62 2.11
CA ARG A 40 -11.81 15.22 3.52
C ARG A 40 -10.49 15.09 4.28
N ILE A 41 -9.42 14.68 3.61
CA ILE A 41 -8.10 14.49 4.22
C ILE A 41 -7.20 15.66 3.84
N LYS A 42 -7.18 16.68 4.70
CA LYS A 42 -6.36 17.89 4.50
C LYS A 42 -5.17 17.93 5.45
N THR A 43 -5.28 17.30 6.62
CA THR A 43 -4.26 17.30 7.66
C THR A 43 -3.74 15.91 7.97
N LYS A 44 -2.61 15.85 8.66
CA LYS A 44 -2.05 14.60 9.21
C LYS A 44 -2.96 13.95 10.25
N GLN A 45 -3.78 14.74 10.94
CA GLN A 45 -4.77 14.19 11.87
C GLN A 45 -5.89 13.51 11.10
N ASP A 46 -6.45 14.16 10.08
CA ASP A 46 -7.50 13.58 9.23
C ASP A 46 -7.05 12.26 8.60
N LEU A 47 -5.78 12.18 8.17
CA LEU A 47 -5.22 10.94 7.63
C LEU A 47 -5.07 9.85 8.71
N ALA A 48 -4.69 10.21 9.93
CA ALA A 48 -4.60 9.27 11.04
C ALA A 48 -6.00 8.76 11.43
N ASP A 49 -6.99 9.65 11.45
CA ASP A 49 -8.40 9.33 11.73
C ASP A 49 -9.01 8.45 10.64
N TYR A 50 -8.67 8.69 9.36
CA TYR A 50 -9.05 7.82 8.25
C TYR A 50 -8.64 6.36 8.48
N TYR A 51 -7.46 6.14 9.06
CA TYR A 51 -6.96 4.81 9.43
C TYR A 51 -7.38 4.37 10.84
N GLY A 52 -8.05 5.20 11.63
CA GLY A 52 -8.37 4.89 13.03
C GLY A 52 -7.13 4.71 13.92
N ILE A 53 -6.06 5.46 13.66
CA ILE A 53 -4.80 5.38 14.43
C ILE A 53 -4.38 6.75 14.97
N THR A 54 -3.38 6.74 15.87
CA THR A 54 -2.77 7.99 16.34
C THR A 54 -1.80 8.58 15.31
N ARG A 55 -1.55 9.89 15.37
CA ARG A 55 -0.49 10.54 14.59
C ARG A 55 0.90 9.97 14.85
N LYS A 56 1.17 9.48 16.07
CA LYS A 56 2.44 8.81 16.41
C LYS A 56 2.58 7.52 15.62
N THR A 57 1.51 6.73 15.51
CA THR A 57 1.48 5.51 14.68
C THR A 57 1.62 5.85 13.20
N LEU A 58 0.94 6.90 12.72
CA LEU A 58 1.06 7.35 11.34
C LEU A 58 2.51 7.73 11.00
N ASN A 59 3.19 8.49 11.87
CA ASN A 59 4.60 8.86 11.65
C ASN A 59 5.50 7.62 11.54
N LYS A 60 5.29 6.59 12.38
CA LYS A 60 6.01 5.31 12.25
C LYS A 60 5.72 4.66 10.90
N TRP A 61 4.48 4.72 10.42
CA TRP A 61 4.14 4.17 9.12
C TRP A 61 4.84 4.89 7.99
N ILE A 62 4.90 6.21 8.03
CA ILE A 62 5.66 6.99 7.04
C ILE A 62 7.12 6.57 7.04
N THR A 63 7.75 6.45 8.21
CA THR A 63 9.15 6.02 8.34
C THR A 63 9.43 4.64 7.76
N HIS A 64 8.55 3.68 7.99
CA HIS A 64 8.86 2.26 7.75
C HIS A 64 8.21 1.67 6.51
N PHE A 65 7.12 2.25 6.02
CA PHE A 65 6.30 1.66 4.97
C PHE A 65 6.08 2.59 3.78
N THR A 66 6.69 3.77 3.79
CA THR A 66 6.60 4.72 2.68
C THR A 66 7.97 5.18 2.22
N THR A 67 8.04 5.66 0.99
CA THR A 67 9.24 6.32 0.46
C THR A 67 9.29 7.81 0.78
N ILE A 68 8.31 8.32 1.55
CA ILE A 68 8.19 9.73 1.89
C ILE A 68 9.18 10.04 3.02
N ASN A 69 9.94 11.13 2.86
CA ASN A 69 10.84 11.60 3.90
C ASN A 69 10.04 12.08 5.12
N LEU A 70 10.24 11.44 6.28
CA LEU A 70 9.51 11.76 7.51
C LEU A 70 9.71 13.22 7.94
N GLU A 71 10.91 13.78 7.80
CA GLU A 71 11.21 15.14 8.24
C GLU A 71 10.53 16.19 7.35
N GLU A 72 10.46 15.94 6.04
CA GLU A 72 9.66 16.76 5.12
C GLU A 72 8.17 16.62 5.43
N PHE A 73 7.69 15.38 5.64
CA PHE A 73 6.30 15.11 5.99
C PHE A 73 5.88 15.76 7.32
N LYS A 74 6.80 15.91 8.28
CA LYS A 74 6.53 16.64 9.52
C LYS A 74 6.37 18.14 9.28
N LYS A 75 7.11 18.72 8.33
CA LYS A 75 7.08 20.15 8.00
C LYS A 75 5.84 20.58 7.23
N ILE A 76 5.27 19.71 6.37
CA ILE A 76 4.07 20.08 5.59
C ILE A 76 2.88 20.37 6.53
N ARG A 77 2.15 21.46 6.26
CA ARG A 77 0.94 21.82 7.04
C ARG A 77 -0.30 21.09 6.54
N LYS A 78 -0.41 20.95 5.22
CA LYS A 78 -1.52 20.27 4.53
C LYS A 78 -0.97 19.13 3.69
N ILE A 79 -1.72 18.03 3.64
CA ILE A 79 -1.44 16.90 2.76
C ILE A 79 -1.92 17.28 1.37
N THR A 80 -1.03 17.25 0.39
CA THR A 80 -1.43 17.48 -1.01
C THR A 80 -2.10 16.23 -1.58
N PHE A 81 -2.80 16.39 -2.70
CA PHE A 81 -3.35 15.25 -3.42
C PHE A 81 -2.28 14.21 -3.79
N SER A 82 -1.09 14.69 -4.21
CA SER A 82 0.04 13.83 -4.57
C SER A 82 0.52 13.01 -3.37
N ASP A 83 0.73 13.67 -2.23
CA ASP A 83 1.13 13.00 -0.98
C ASP A 83 0.10 11.96 -0.58
N LEU A 84 -1.19 12.32 -0.60
CA LEU A 84 -2.27 11.42 -0.24
C LEU A 84 -2.31 10.20 -1.16
N SER A 85 -2.23 10.39 -2.47
CA SER A 85 -2.23 9.31 -3.45
C SER A 85 -1.06 8.34 -3.22
N GLN A 86 0.15 8.87 -3.00
CA GLN A 86 1.34 8.08 -2.72
C GLN A 86 1.20 7.27 -1.43
N ILE A 87 0.74 7.91 -0.34
CA ILE A 87 0.51 7.27 0.96
C ILE A 87 -0.52 6.14 0.81
N LEU A 88 -1.67 6.40 0.19
CA LEU A 88 -2.73 5.41 0.01
C LEU A 88 -2.27 4.23 -0.84
N ASN A 89 -1.41 4.47 -1.84
CA ASN A 89 -0.84 3.40 -2.67
C ASN A 89 0.10 2.49 -1.86
N GLN A 90 0.96 3.07 -1.02
CA GLN A 90 1.96 2.32 -0.25
C GLN A 90 1.36 1.63 0.97
N LEU A 91 0.57 2.35 1.77
CA LEU A 91 -0.01 1.85 3.01
C LEU A 91 -1.27 0.99 2.77
N GLY A 92 -1.95 1.22 1.66
CA GLY A 92 -3.22 0.60 1.35
C GLY A 92 -4.39 1.44 1.83
N ARG A 93 -5.58 1.07 1.33
CA ARG A 93 -6.83 1.77 1.63
C ARG A 93 -7.64 0.99 2.65
N VAL A 94 -8.36 1.75 3.46
CA VAL A 94 -9.32 1.25 4.43
C VAL A 94 -10.57 0.79 3.67
N LYS A 95 -10.80 -0.52 3.65
CA LYS A 95 -11.99 -1.19 3.09
C LYS A 95 -12.44 -2.29 4.04
N GLU A 96 -13.64 -2.82 3.88
CA GLU A 96 -14.23 -3.84 4.77
C GLU A 96 -13.25 -4.98 5.14
N ASN A 97 -12.53 -5.50 4.14
CA ASN A 97 -11.56 -6.59 4.32
C ASN A 97 -10.08 -6.13 4.36
N SER A 98 -9.83 -4.83 4.47
CA SER A 98 -8.49 -4.23 4.40
C SER A 98 -8.41 -3.09 5.41
N GLN A 99 -8.34 -3.46 6.69
CA GLN A 99 -8.24 -2.54 7.82
C GLN A 99 -6.84 -2.62 8.43
N PRO A 100 -6.37 -1.56 9.11
CA PRO A 100 -5.20 -1.67 9.97
C PRO A 100 -5.42 -2.71 11.05
N LEU A 101 -4.41 -3.54 11.32
CA LEU A 101 -4.49 -4.57 12.37
C LEU A 101 -3.34 -4.44 13.35
N SER A 102 -3.66 -4.59 14.64
CA SER A 102 -2.67 -4.77 15.68
C SER A 102 -2.04 -6.16 15.65
N LYS A 103 -0.85 -6.31 16.24
CA LYS A 103 -0.24 -7.63 16.47
C LYS A 103 -1.19 -8.61 17.16
N LYS A 104 -1.96 -8.11 18.14
CA LYS A 104 -2.93 -8.91 18.90
C LYS A 104 -4.06 -9.42 17.99
N GLU A 105 -4.56 -8.58 17.09
CA GLU A 105 -5.62 -8.96 16.15
C GLU A 105 -5.11 -9.92 15.08
N ILE A 106 -3.90 -9.71 14.54
CA ILE A 106 -3.27 -10.65 13.62
C ILE A 106 -3.12 -12.01 14.28
N LYS A 107 -2.58 -12.04 15.50
CA LYS A 107 -2.42 -13.27 16.29
C LYS A 107 -3.75 -14.01 16.45
N LYS A 108 -4.81 -13.27 16.78
CA LYS A 108 -6.16 -13.82 16.95
C LYS A 108 -6.69 -14.39 15.64
N ARG A 109 -6.51 -13.70 14.51
CA ARG A 109 -7.02 -14.13 13.20
C ARG A 109 -6.26 -15.31 12.61
N CYS A 110 -4.96 -15.41 12.86
CA CYS A 110 -4.12 -16.53 12.42
C CYS A 110 -4.10 -17.70 13.42
N GLU A 111 -4.84 -17.63 14.54
CA GLU A 111 -4.88 -18.65 15.59
C GLU A 111 -3.49 -19.13 16.04
N THR A 112 -2.55 -18.19 16.18
CA THR A 112 -1.13 -18.51 16.35
C THR A 112 -0.52 -17.85 17.59
N SER A 113 0.78 -18.07 17.82
CA SER A 113 1.53 -17.46 18.91
C SER A 113 2.41 -16.30 18.42
N ASP A 114 2.83 -15.42 19.34
CA ASP A 114 3.76 -14.33 19.00
C ASP A 114 5.13 -14.84 18.51
N ARG A 115 5.53 -16.04 18.95
CA ARG A 115 6.76 -16.70 18.48
C ARG A 115 6.63 -17.09 17.02
N VAL A 116 5.57 -17.83 16.68
CA VAL A 116 5.31 -18.29 15.31
C VAL A 116 5.14 -17.11 14.36
N LEU A 117 4.44 -16.04 14.78
CA LEU A 117 4.38 -14.82 13.97
C LEU A 117 5.77 -14.30 13.65
N ARG A 118 6.62 -14.08 14.66
CA ARG A 118 7.98 -13.54 14.45
C ARG A 118 8.86 -14.42 13.56
N GLU A 119 8.75 -15.73 13.69
CA GLU A 119 9.51 -16.70 12.89
C GLU A 119 9.07 -16.72 11.40
N ASN A 120 7.83 -16.32 11.11
CA ASN A 120 7.27 -16.28 9.76
C ASN A 120 7.22 -14.87 9.13
N ILE A 121 7.60 -13.82 9.87
CA ILE A 121 7.75 -12.49 9.29
C ILE A 121 8.96 -12.49 8.36
N SER A 122 8.73 -12.11 7.10
CA SER A 122 9.78 -11.91 6.12
C SER A 122 9.46 -10.77 5.18
N GLU A 123 10.50 -10.08 4.71
CA GLU A 123 10.33 -8.98 3.76
C GLU A 123 9.75 -9.46 2.44
N LYS A 124 10.17 -10.64 1.97
CA LYS A 124 9.70 -11.25 0.72
C LYS A 124 8.19 -11.48 0.69
N TYR A 125 7.61 -12.04 1.76
CA TYR A 125 6.20 -12.43 1.76
C TYR A 125 5.31 -11.38 2.45
N CYS A 126 5.79 -10.77 3.54
CA CYS A 126 5.01 -9.81 4.32
C CYS A 126 5.25 -8.35 3.90
N GLY A 127 6.32 -8.06 3.16
CA GLY A 127 6.72 -6.68 2.82
C GLY A 127 7.23 -5.87 4.01
N ILE A 128 7.73 -6.53 5.05
CA ILE A 128 8.23 -5.92 6.28
C ILE A 128 9.37 -6.76 6.87
N SER A 129 10.43 -6.10 7.34
CA SER A 129 11.52 -6.76 8.05
C SER A 129 11.14 -7.11 9.49
N LEU A 130 11.85 -8.06 10.10
CA LEU A 130 11.60 -8.43 11.50
C LEU A 130 11.89 -7.26 12.47
N GLU A 131 12.90 -6.45 12.17
CA GLU A 131 13.27 -5.25 12.93
C GLU A 131 12.13 -4.25 12.92
N THR A 132 11.58 -3.98 11.74
CA THR A 132 10.42 -3.10 11.58
C THR A 132 9.20 -3.66 12.30
N TYR A 133 8.94 -4.97 12.15
CA TYR A 133 7.85 -5.63 12.86
C TYR A 133 7.94 -5.45 14.37
N LYS A 134 9.14 -5.50 14.97
CA LYS A 134 9.34 -5.26 16.41
C LYS A 134 8.99 -3.83 16.82
N GLN A 135 9.21 -2.83 15.96
CA GLN A 135 9.05 -1.40 16.27
C GLN A 135 7.61 -0.88 16.13
N VAL A 136 6.74 -1.60 15.43
CA VAL A 136 5.35 -1.19 15.16
C VAL A 136 4.35 -2.13 15.85
N ASN A 137 3.24 -1.58 16.35
CA ASN A 137 2.20 -2.37 17.05
C ASN A 137 0.91 -2.54 16.23
N ILE A 138 0.65 -1.62 15.31
CA ILE A 138 -0.50 -1.61 14.39
C ILE A 138 0.06 -1.48 12.98
N PHE A 139 -0.36 -2.32 12.06
CA PHE A 139 0.16 -2.39 10.70
C PHE A 139 -0.77 -1.72 9.71
N PRO A 140 -0.24 -1.10 8.63
CA PRO A 140 -1.05 -0.58 7.54
C PRO A 140 -1.90 -1.68 6.89
N PRO A 141 -3.00 -1.33 6.18
CA PRO A 141 -3.85 -2.31 5.52
C PRO A 141 -3.11 -3.26 4.56
N ASN A 142 -2.20 -2.74 3.73
CA ASN A 142 -1.42 -3.56 2.79
C ASN A 142 -0.53 -4.58 3.52
N ILE A 143 0.13 -4.16 4.60
CA ILE A 143 1.02 -5.03 5.39
C ILE A 143 0.19 -6.05 6.17
N SER A 144 -0.90 -5.61 6.80
CA SER A 144 -1.85 -6.49 7.51
C SER A 144 -2.35 -7.61 6.60
N LYS A 145 -2.78 -7.26 5.38
CA LYS A 145 -3.24 -8.23 4.38
C LYS A 145 -2.15 -9.23 4.00
N LYS A 146 -0.92 -8.77 3.75
CA LYS A 146 0.20 -9.64 3.38
C LYS A 146 0.55 -10.63 4.50
N ILE A 147 0.60 -10.16 5.75
CA ILE A 147 0.85 -11.01 6.92
C ILE A 147 -0.24 -12.07 7.04
N LEU A 148 -1.51 -11.65 6.98
CA LEU A 148 -2.64 -12.58 7.03
C LEU A 148 -2.60 -13.59 5.89
N SER A 149 -2.32 -13.20 4.65
CA SER A 149 -2.26 -14.13 3.52
C SER A 149 -1.08 -15.10 3.57
N HIS A 150 -0.02 -14.75 4.29
CA HIS A 150 1.17 -15.59 4.40
C HIS A 150 1.05 -16.59 5.55
N ILE A 151 0.46 -16.17 6.68
CA ILE A 151 0.42 -16.94 7.93
C ILE A 151 -0.97 -17.51 8.20
N GLY A 152 -2.03 -16.77 7.86
CA GLY A 152 -3.41 -17.24 7.94
C GLY A 152 -3.68 -18.18 6.78
N VAL A 153 -3.85 -19.46 7.11
CA VAL A 153 -4.33 -20.51 6.21
C VAL A 153 -5.82 -20.28 5.92
#